data_AF-A0A0F5MQM6-F1
#
_entry.id   AF-A0A0F5MQM6-F1
#
_cell.length_a   1.000
_cell.length_b   1.000
_cell.length_c   1.000
_cell.angle_alpha   90.00
_cell.angle_beta   90.00
_cell.angle_gamma   90.00
#
_symmetry.space_group_name_H-M   'P 1'
#
loop_
_entity.id
_entity.type
_entity.pdbx_description
1 polymer ?
#
loop_
_entity_poly.entity_id
_entity_poly.type
_entity_poly.pdbx_seq_one_letter_code
_entity_poly.pdbx_strand_id
1 'polypeptide(L)'
;MIYTSIRFNNDKVIFDRKEFIELLRFLIKQHNIIEYYLLEENGSYLMVDDTGQIFIFQVYDDNIVDYLSDIALEEGLSKSIVTDLKNRNKILFYFDMDNKELPDTKYWKNYLKSPQIIEIDHKKYYYYFEKYSLPISKSIIFNKFINDQI
;
A
#
# COMPACT_ATOMS: atom_id res chain seq x y z
N MET A 1 -9.96 20.97 5.34
CA MET A 1 -8.71 20.18 5.39
C MET A 1 -8.65 19.55 6.77
N ILE A 2 -9.04 18.28 6.90
CA ILE A 2 -9.11 17.60 8.20
C ILE A 2 -7.73 17.03 8.48
N TYR A 3 -7.05 17.58 9.49
CA TYR A 3 -5.82 17.01 10.04
C TYR A 3 -6.22 15.95 11.07
N THR A 4 -6.06 14.67 10.74
CA THR A 4 -6.11 13.60 11.75
C THR A 4 -4.75 13.52 12.43
N SER A 5 -4.70 13.94 13.70
CA SER A 5 -3.49 13.86 14.53
C SER A 5 -3.21 12.40 14.91
N ILE A 6 -2.18 11.80 14.29
CA ILE A 6 -1.64 10.50 14.70
C ILE A 6 -0.55 10.76 15.74
N ARG A 7 -0.53 9.98 16.83
CA ARG A 7 0.48 10.12 17.89
C ARG A 7 1.86 9.84 17.29
N PHE A 8 2.73 10.84 17.33
CA PHE A 8 4.05 10.79 16.72
C PHE A 8 5.01 9.91 17.52
N ASN A 9 5.46 8.81 16.90
CA ASN A 9 6.80 8.30 17.14
C ASN A 9 7.68 8.92 16.05
N ASN A 10 8.38 10.02 16.38
CA ASN A 10 9.00 10.95 15.43
C ASN A 10 9.96 10.32 14.40
N ASP A 11 10.45 9.10 14.64
CA ASP A 11 11.47 8.46 13.79
C ASP A 11 10.92 7.52 12.71
N LYS A 12 9.60 7.23 12.72
CA LYS A 12 8.99 6.27 11.78
C LYS A 12 7.98 6.88 10.82
N VAL A 13 7.58 8.12 11.04
CA VAL A 13 6.44 8.71 10.33
C VAL A 13 6.91 9.47 9.10
N ILE A 14 6.65 8.93 7.90
CA ILE A 14 7.02 9.56 6.63
C ILE A 14 6.02 10.63 6.15
N PHE A 15 4.87 10.79 6.83
CA PHE A 15 3.76 11.63 6.37
C PHE A 15 4.11 13.10 6.15
N ASP A 16 5.06 13.63 6.94
CA ASP A 16 5.46 15.04 6.85
C ASP A 16 6.68 15.26 5.94
N ARG A 17 7.18 14.18 5.30
CA ARG A 17 8.34 14.26 4.41
C ARG A 17 7.93 14.74 3.04
N LYS A 18 8.70 15.69 2.52
CA LYS A 18 8.36 16.39 1.28
C LYS A 18 8.24 15.42 0.10
N GLU A 19 9.19 14.51 -0.02
CA GLU A 19 9.27 13.49 -1.06
C GLU A 19 8.02 12.60 -1.04
N PHE A 20 7.61 12.16 0.16
CA PHE A 20 6.40 11.36 0.34
C PHE A 20 5.14 12.15 -0.03
N ILE A 21 5.00 13.38 0.46
CA ILE A 21 3.86 14.26 0.16
C ILE A 21 3.76 14.51 -1.35
N GLU A 22 4.88 14.71 -2.03
CA GLU A 22 4.92 14.92 -3.48
C GLU A 22 4.47 13.68 -4.24
N LEU A 23 4.94 12.49 -3.87
CA LEU A 23 4.46 11.22 -4.43
C LEU A 23 2.96 11.02 -4.19
N LEU A 24 2.50 11.25 -2.96
CA LEU A 24 1.09 11.10 -2.60
C LEU A 24 0.20 12.05 -3.42
N ARG A 25 0.60 13.32 -3.52
CA ARG A 25 -0.12 14.32 -4.35
C ARG A 25 -0.11 13.97 -5.83
N PHE A 26 1.00 13.43 -6.33
CA PHE A 26 1.10 12.96 -7.70
C PHE A 26 0.09 11.84 -7.96
N LEU A 27 0.03 10.81 -7.10
CA LEU A 27 -0.92 9.70 -7.22
C LEU A 27 -2.37 10.20 -7.14
N ILE A 28 -2.67 11.09 -6.19
CA ILE A 28 -4.01 11.69 -6.03
C ILE A 28 -4.45 12.39 -7.32
N LYS A 29 -3.59 13.26 -7.86
CA LYS A 29 -3.90 14.04 -9.07
C LYS A 29 -4.02 13.15 -10.30
N GLN A 30 -3.13 12.18 -10.44
CA GLN A 30 -3.06 11.32 -11.62
C GLN A 30 -4.24 10.36 -11.74
N HIS A 31 -4.81 9.95 -10.61
CA HIS A 31 -5.89 8.96 -10.54
C HIS A 31 -7.24 9.55 -10.10
N ASN A 32 -7.38 10.88 -10.05
CA ASN A 32 -8.59 11.58 -9.61
C ASN A 32 -9.11 11.08 -8.25
N ILE A 33 -8.19 10.82 -7.31
CA ILE A 33 -8.54 10.34 -5.97
C ILE A 33 -9.26 11.45 -5.21
N ILE A 34 -10.47 11.17 -4.73
CA ILE A 34 -11.30 12.11 -3.97
C ILE A 34 -11.30 11.80 -2.47
N GLU A 35 -11.03 10.55 -2.09
CA GLU A 35 -10.94 10.10 -0.70
C GLU A 35 -9.74 9.17 -0.53
N TYR A 36 -9.07 9.26 0.61
CA TYR A 36 -7.99 8.35 0.96
C TYR A 36 -7.92 8.13 2.47
N TYR A 37 -7.62 6.90 2.87
CA TYR A 37 -7.69 6.42 4.24
C TYR A 37 -6.39 5.70 4.57
N LEU A 38 -5.74 6.11 5.66
CA LEU A 38 -4.51 5.47 6.10
C LEU A 38 -4.79 4.03 6.54
N LEU A 39 -4.05 3.07 5.99
CA LEU A 39 -4.14 1.66 6.34
C LEU A 39 -3.17 1.30 7.46
N GLU A 40 -1.93 1.79 7.36
CA GLU A 40 -0.82 1.42 8.23
C GLU A 40 0.09 2.61 8.50
N GLU A 41 0.84 2.57 9.61
CA GLU A 41 1.74 3.65 10.02
C GLU A 41 2.92 3.87 9.06
N ASN A 42 3.17 2.93 8.14
CA ASN A 42 4.26 2.97 7.16
C ASN A 42 4.02 3.89 5.96
N GLY A 43 2.84 4.49 5.80
CA GLY A 43 2.52 5.25 4.59
C GLY A 43 1.54 4.59 3.63
N SER A 44 0.98 3.43 3.98
CA SER A 44 0.05 2.73 3.09
C SER A 44 -1.37 3.30 3.18
N TYR A 45 -2.05 3.43 2.04
CA TYR A 45 -3.38 4.03 1.92
C TYR A 45 -4.32 3.20 1.05
N LEU A 46 -5.60 3.21 1.44
CA LEU A 46 -6.72 2.91 0.55
C LEU A 46 -7.19 4.23 -0.05
N MET A 47 -7.32 4.27 -1.37
CA MET A 47 -7.67 5.46 -2.13
C MET A 47 -8.90 5.19 -2.99
N VAL A 48 -9.78 6.17 -3.13
CA VAL A 48 -11.02 6.05 -3.90
C VAL A 48 -11.13 7.21 -4.87
N ASP A 49 -11.37 6.92 -6.15
CA ASP A 49 -11.62 7.93 -7.17
C ASP A 49 -13.10 8.37 -7.24
N ASP A 50 -13.39 9.35 -8.09
CA ASP A 50 -14.73 9.89 -8.30
C ASP A 50 -15.74 8.87 -8.88
N THR A 51 -15.27 7.76 -9.43
CA THR A 51 -16.12 6.66 -9.91
C THR A 51 -16.39 5.62 -8.82
N GLY A 52 -15.76 5.74 -7.66
CA GLY A 52 -15.79 4.74 -6.59
C GLY A 52 -14.82 3.58 -6.81
N GLN A 53 -13.91 3.66 -7.78
CA GLN A 53 -12.86 2.66 -7.95
C GLN A 53 -11.84 2.79 -6.82
N ILE A 54 -11.54 1.65 -6.20
CA ILE A 54 -10.59 1.56 -5.10
C ILE A 54 -9.19 1.31 -5.65
N PHE A 55 -8.21 1.97 -5.07
CA PHE A 55 -6.79 1.77 -5.29
C PHE A 55 -6.11 1.51 -3.96
N ILE A 56 -5.06 0.70 -3.99
CA ILE A 56 -4.23 0.43 -2.83
C ILE A 56 -2.83 0.95 -3.12
N PHE A 57 -2.36 1.80 -2.22
CA PHE A 57 -1.00 2.31 -2.18
C PHE A 57 -0.30 1.65 -0.99
N GLN A 58 0.61 0.73 -1.24
CA GLN A 58 1.40 0.06 -0.19
C GLN A 58 2.82 0.61 -0.18
N VAL A 59 3.38 0.84 1.01
CA VAL A 59 4.72 1.41 1.21
C VAL A 59 5.44 0.63 2.30
N TYR A 60 6.61 0.09 1.98
CA TYR A 60 7.43 -0.74 2.87
C TYR A 60 8.84 -0.18 3.01
N ASP A 61 9.42 -0.31 4.20
CA ASP A 61 10.83 -0.10 4.45
C ASP A 61 11.61 -1.43 4.33
N ASP A 62 12.93 -1.39 4.50
CA ASP A 62 13.76 -2.61 4.47
C ASP A 62 13.33 -3.63 5.55
N ASN A 63 12.87 -3.18 6.73
CA ASN A 63 12.50 -4.09 7.82
C ASN A 63 11.32 -4.99 7.45
N ILE A 64 10.29 -4.43 6.81
CA ILE A 64 9.14 -5.22 6.35
C ILE A 64 9.58 -6.23 5.27
N VAL A 65 10.45 -5.80 4.35
CA VAL A 65 10.90 -6.70 3.28
C VAL A 65 11.79 -7.83 3.81
N ASP A 66 12.63 -7.54 4.79
CA ASP A 66 13.45 -8.56 5.46
C ASP A 66 12.57 -9.56 6.22
N TYR A 67 11.55 -9.09 6.94
CA TYR A 67 10.55 -9.95 7.57
C TYR A 67 9.85 -10.87 6.57
N LEU A 68 9.45 -10.35 5.40
CA LEU A 68 8.85 -11.16 4.33
C LEU A 68 9.83 -12.19 3.77
N SER A 69 11.11 -11.84 3.66
CA SER A 69 12.17 -12.78 3.24
C SER A 69 12.37 -13.90 4.26
N ASP A 70 12.28 -13.60 5.55
CA ASP A 70 12.45 -14.58 6.62
C ASP A 70 11.29 -15.57 6.64
N ILE A 71 10.04 -15.08 6.54
CA ILE A 71 8.86 -15.95 6.38
C ILE A 71 9.00 -16.84 5.15
N ALA A 72 9.42 -16.28 4.00
CA ALA A 72 9.60 -17.09 2.78
C ALA A 72 10.62 -18.22 2.98
N LEU A 73 11.64 -17.99 3.79
CA LEU A 73 12.66 -18.99 4.10
C LEU A 73 12.12 -20.07 5.06
N GLU A 74 11.43 -19.65 6.13
CA GLU A 74 10.84 -20.54 7.15
C GLU A 74 9.77 -21.46 6.56
N GLU A 75 8.96 -20.92 5.65
CA GLU A 75 7.89 -21.65 4.95
C GLU A 75 8.39 -22.49 3.77
N GLY A 76 9.71 -22.52 3.53
CA GLY A 76 10.33 -23.38 2.52
C GLY A 76 10.00 -22.99 1.08
N LEU A 77 9.75 -21.70 0.80
CA LEU A 77 9.55 -21.24 -0.58
C LEU A 77 10.83 -21.46 -1.41
N SER A 78 10.64 -21.50 -2.74
CA SER A 78 11.75 -21.72 -3.66
C SER A 78 12.87 -20.69 -3.47
N LYS A 79 14.13 -21.13 -3.64
CA LYS A 79 15.31 -20.26 -3.56
C LYS A 79 15.20 -19.02 -4.46
N SER A 80 14.52 -19.13 -5.60
CA SER A 80 14.29 -18.01 -6.51
C SER A 80 13.46 -16.91 -5.87
N ILE A 81 12.39 -17.25 -5.15
CA ILE A 81 11.52 -16.27 -4.48
C ILE A 81 12.27 -15.61 -3.32
N VAL A 82 12.95 -16.41 -2.50
CA VAL A 82 13.76 -15.89 -1.39
C VAL A 82 14.85 -14.94 -1.92
N THR A 83 15.51 -15.30 -3.02
CA THR A 83 16.52 -14.44 -3.65
C THR A 83 15.92 -13.15 -4.20
N ASP A 84 14.75 -13.22 -4.83
CA ASP A 84 14.04 -12.03 -5.33
C ASP A 84 13.69 -11.06 -4.18
N LEU A 85 13.23 -11.59 -3.03
CA LEU A 85 12.92 -10.81 -1.83
C LEU A 85 14.19 -10.20 -1.21
N LYS A 86 15.25 -10.99 -0.99
CA LYS A 86 16.52 -10.52 -0.43
C LYS A 86 17.20 -9.44 -1.27
N ASN A 87 17.06 -9.52 -2.59
CA ASN A 87 17.60 -8.53 -3.52
C ASN A 87 16.63 -7.39 -3.82
N ARG A 88 15.40 -7.44 -3.28
CA ARG A 88 14.35 -6.44 -3.46
C ARG A 88 13.94 -6.29 -4.94
N ASN A 89 14.16 -7.34 -5.73
CA ASN A 89 13.73 -7.43 -7.13
C ASN A 89 12.21 -7.59 -7.24
N LYS A 90 11.64 -8.32 -6.28
CA LYS A 90 10.21 -8.46 -6.08
C LYS A 90 9.89 -8.43 -4.60
N ILE A 91 8.76 -7.84 -4.26
CA ILE A 91 8.25 -7.75 -2.90
C ILE A 91 6.80 -8.23 -2.89
N LEU A 92 6.39 -8.86 -1.80
CA LEU A 92 5.01 -9.31 -1.61
C LEU A 92 4.14 -8.09 -1.26
N PHE A 93 3.36 -7.63 -2.22
CA PHE A 93 2.33 -6.61 -1.99
C PHE A 93 0.97 -7.30 -1.98
N TYR A 94 0.34 -7.35 -0.82
CA TYR A 94 -0.91 -8.01 -0.60
C TYR A 94 -1.79 -7.17 0.31
N PHE A 95 -3.04 -7.04 -0.07
CA PHE A 95 -4.05 -6.36 0.72
C PHE A 95 -5.34 -7.17 0.71
N ASP A 96 -5.83 -7.44 1.91
CA ASP A 96 -7.13 -8.05 2.16
C ASP A 96 -7.86 -7.19 3.19
N MET A 97 -9.09 -6.80 2.88
CA MET A 97 -9.90 -5.99 3.78
C MET A 97 -10.52 -6.82 4.92
N ASP A 98 -10.76 -8.10 4.67
CA ASP A 98 -11.47 -8.98 5.58
C ASP A 98 -10.50 -9.69 6.53
N ASN A 99 -9.28 -9.98 6.07
CA ASN A 99 -8.26 -10.63 6.87
C ASN A 99 -6.94 -9.83 6.87
N LYS A 100 -6.28 -9.78 8.03
CA LYS A 100 -4.95 -9.14 8.19
C LYS A 100 -3.79 -10.13 8.09
N GLU A 101 -4.08 -11.37 7.73
CA GLU A 101 -3.08 -12.41 7.57
C GLU A 101 -2.45 -12.36 6.18
N LEU A 102 -1.20 -12.81 6.09
CA LEU A 102 -0.55 -13.02 4.80
C LEU A 102 -1.28 -14.11 4.01
N PRO A 103 -1.27 -14.06 2.68
CA PRO A 103 -1.86 -15.11 1.88
C PRO A 103 -1.05 -16.39 2.08
N ASP A 104 -1.71 -17.53 1.87
CA ASP A 104 -1.03 -18.83 1.83
C ASP A 104 0.17 -18.77 0.86
N THR A 105 1.32 -19.27 1.33
CA THR A 105 2.62 -19.21 0.66
C THR A 105 2.60 -19.78 -0.76
N LYS A 106 1.72 -20.75 -1.02
CA LYS A 106 1.51 -21.31 -2.38
C LYS A 106 1.01 -20.28 -3.40
N TYR A 107 0.41 -19.18 -2.95
CA TYR A 107 -0.13 -18.12 -3.81
C TYR A 107 0.74 -16.86 -3.87
N TRP A 108 1.84 -16.78 -3.11
CA TRP A 108 2.68 -15.58 -3.06
C TRP A 108 3.14 -15.10 -4.43
N LYS A 109 3.38 -16.03 -5.37
CA LYS A 109 3.78 -15.69 -6.75
C LYS A 109 2.81 -14.71 -7.44
N ASN A 110 1.53 -14.70 -7.08
CA ASN A 110 0.51 -13.82 -7.66
C ASN A 110 0.61 -12.37 -7.14
N TYR A 111 1.25 -12.20 -5.99
CA TYR A 111 1.34 -10.95 -5.23
C TYR A 111 2.77 -10.38 -5.20
N LEU A 112 3.76 -11.13 -5.71
CA LEU A 112 5.13 -10.64 -5.89
C LEU A 112 5.18 -9.65 -7.05
N LYS A 113 5.40 -8.37 -6.73
CA LYS A 113 5.53 -7.28 -7.72
C LYS A 113 6.92 -6.69 -7.67
N SER A 114 7.38 -6.15 -8.80
CA SER A 114 8.58 -5.32 -8.82
C SER A 114 8.24 -3.96 -8.20
N PRO A 115 8.90 -3.57 -7.09
CA PRO A 115 8.58 -2.34 -6.40
C PRO A 115 9.04 -1.11 -7.18
N GLN A 116 8.31 -0.01 -7.04
CA GLN A 116 8.89 1.31 -7.25
C GLN A 116 9.65 1.73 -5.99
N ILE A 117 10.62 2.64 -6.14
CA ILE A 117 11.48 3.08 -5.04
C ILE A 117 11.34 4.58 -4.89
N ILE A 118 11.17 5.03 -3.64
CA ILE A 118 11.29 6.43 -3.24
C ILE A 118 12.35 6.54 -2.15
N GLU A 119 13.20 7.56 -2.24
CA GLU A 119 14.17 7.88 -1.20
C GLU A 119 13.62 9.01 -0.33
N ILE A 120 13.60 8.80 0.98
CA ILE A 120 13.09 9.74 1.98
C ILE A 120 14.12 9.78 3.12
N ASP A 121 14.68 10.95 3.41
CA ASP A 121 15.77 11.12 4.41
C ASP A 121 16.92 10.10 4.25
N HIS A 122 17.40 9.89 3.02
CA HIS A 122 18.45 8.92 2.68
C HIS A 122 18.10 7.45 2.97
N LYS A 123 16.83 7.14 3.25
CA LYS A 123 16.32 5.78 3.40
C LYS A 123 15.47 5.42 2.18
N LYS A 124 15.60 4.18 1.73
CA LYS A 124 14.79 3.64 0.63
C LYS A 124 13.48 3.10 1.17
N TYR A 125 12.41 3.43 0.47
CA TYR A 125 11.10 2.84 0.65
C TYR A 125 10.67 2.22 -0.68
N TYR A 126 10.01 1.07 -0.57
CA TYR A 126 9.51 0.28 -1.66
C TYR A 126 8.01 0.43 -1.70
N TYR A 127 7.46 0.80 -2.85
CA TYR A 127 6.03 1.00 -2.96
C TYR A 127 5.43 0.37 -4.20
N TYR A 128 4.13 0.09 -4.11
CA TYR A 128 3.33 -0.37 -5.23
C TYR A 128 1.95 0.29 -5.15
N PHE A 129 1.45 0.69 -6.32
CA PHE A 129 0.15 1.34 -6.46
C PHE A 129 -0.65 0.56 -7.50
N GLU A 130 -1.80 0.02 -7.09
CA GLU A 130 -2.65 -0.77 -7.99
C GLU A 130 -4.13 -0.53 -7.78
N LYS A 131 -4.91 -0.79 -8.84
CA LYS A 131 -6.36 -0.90 -8.74
C LYS A 131 -6.70 -2.13 -7.90
N TYR A 132 -7.65 -1.96 -7.00
CA TYR A 132 -8.18 -3.04 -6.19
C TYR A 132 -9.62 -3.32 -6.57
N SER A 133 -9.88 -4.55 -7.00
CA SER A 133 -11.20 -4.98 -7.44
C SER A 133 -11.87 -5.78 -6.33
N LEU A 134 -12.83 -5.17 -5.66
CA LEU A 134 -13.76 -5.86 -4.77
C LEU A 134 -15.09 -6.12 -5.47
N PRO A 135 -15.85 -7.13 -5.01
CA PRO A 135 -17.30 -7.08 -5.16
C PRO A 135 -17.83 -5.91 -4.31
N ILE A 136 -18.17 -4.79 -4.96
CA ILE A 136 -18.74 -3.56 -4.37
C ILE A 136 -20.14 -3.88 -3.83
N SER A 137 -20.23 -4.54 -2.68
CA SER A 137 -21.52 -4.93 -2.08
C SER A 137 -21.90 -4.10 -0.84
N LYS A 138 -21.00 -3.23 -0.33
CA LYS A 138 -21.25 -2.41 0.88
C LYS A 138 -20.75 -0.97 0.82
N SER A 139 -20.19 -0.51 -0.29
CA SER A 139 -19.71 0.88 -0.42
C SER A 139 -20.77 1.76 -1.07
N ILE A 140 -21.17 2.85 -0.40
CA ILE A 140 -21.94 3.93 -1.03
C ILE A 140 -20.93 4.88 -1.67
N ILE A 141 -20.94 4.97 -3.00
CA ILE A 141 -20.08 5.88 -3.76
C ILE A 141 -20.56 7.32 -3.52
N PHE A 142 -19.64 8.24 -3.20
CA PHE A 142 -19.96 9.63 -2.87
C PHE A 142 -20.86 10.30 -3.92
N ASN A 143 -20.55 10.14 -5.21
CA ASN A 143 -21.37 10.70 -6.29
C ASN A 143 -22.79 10.12 -6.34
N LYS A 144 -22.97 8.85 -5.96
CA LYS A 144 -24.31 8.27 -5.83
C LYS A 144 -25.06 8.90 -4.66
N PHE A 145 -24.41 9.11 -3.53
CA PHE A 145 -25.01 9.77 -2.37
C PHE A 145 -25.46 11.21 -2.69
N ILE A 146 -24.64 12.00 -3.39
CA ILE A 146 -25.00 13.37 -3.79
C ILE A 146 -26.21 13.38 -4.74
N ASN A 147 -26.22 12.47 -5.72
CA ASN A 147 -27.30 12.40 -6.70
C ASN A 147 -28.61 11.83 -6.12
N ASP A 148 -28.54 10.97 -5.10
CA ASP A 148 -29.72 10.41 -4.42
C ASP A 148 -30.38 11.39 -3.42
N GLN A 149 -29.76 12.56 -3.18
CA GLN A 149 -30.29 13.62 -2.29
C GLN A 149 -30.93 14.82 -3.05
N ILE A 150 -31.01 14.76 -4.38
CA ILE A 150 -31.62 15.79 -5.25
C ILE A 150 -32.89 15.21 -5.89
#